data_AF-A0A7V8AB27-F1
#
_entry.id   AF-A0A7V8AB27-F1
#
_cell.length_a   1.000
_cell.length_b   1.000
_cell.length_c   1.000
_cell.angle_alpha   90.00
_cell.angle_beta   90.00
_cell.angle_gamma   90.00
#
_symmetry.space_group_name_H-M   'P 1'
#
loop_
_entity.id
_entity.type
_entity.pdbx_description
1 polymer ?
#
loop_
_entity_poly.entity_id
_entity_poly.type
_entity_poly.pdbx_seq_one_letter_code
_entity_poly.pdbx_strand_id
1 'polypeptide(L)'
;MLLSLRSKITVALAFALGCGGLLHLVNANATSIAVPAPLTALPPQPNGVPYPTKSWQRQALPSDTSAKLNPIIDKAFNGQIPEIGETRALLIVKGGKIIVERYGVGFDAESKLLSWSMAKSITSAVFGAMLGDGKVTYETPIADPHWRETDDRYKITYGQALRMTDGLNWRESDYSQPTTNDAAIMLFGDGREDIVKYVTTRPKKYKAGEVWNYSSGTTNLIAAGLSRKMGPRTIEDPTGKERFREYLFDRIFLPIGMNNTAAEFDASGNFYGSSLVYASAQDFARFGLLFLRGGVWDGKAILPRSFVDYVRTPTLAKGATEYGAHWWLSTENHRGFLKNGPYDSFEARGHEGQVILVIPSKDMVVVRLGLMDHEQSWDKLGEYLSQVIAAIP
;
A
#
# COMPACT_ATOMS: atom_id res chain seq x y z
N MET A 1 -66.07 -36.58 9.19
CA MET A 1 -65.91 -35.20 8.68
C MET A 1 -64.42 -35.02 8.40
N LEU A 2 -64.07 -35.12 7.11
CA LEU A 2 -62.81 -34.84 6.37
C LEU A 2 -61.46 -34.85 7.13
N LEU A 3 -60.62 -35.91 6.98
CA LEU A 3 -59.53 -36.12 5.98
C LEU A 3 -58.19 -35.47 6.43
N SER A 4 -57.11 -36.13 6.90
CA SER A 4 -56.35 -37.35 6.46
C SER A 4 -55.78 -37.19 5.04
N LEU A 5 -54.55 -37.56 4.66
CA LEU A 5 -53.37 -38.16 5.28
C LEU A 5 -52.22 -38.01 4.24
N ARG A 6 -50.98 -38.24 4.69
CA ARG A 6 -49.76 -38.66 3.96
C ARG A 6 -49.96 -39.20 2.52
N SER A 7 -49.00 -38.94 1.62
CA SER A 7 -47.87 -39.84 1.30
C SER A 7 -47.20 -39.56 -0.05
N LYS A 8 -45.90 -39.90 -0.11
CA LYS A 8 -44.99 -39.96 -1.26
C LYS A 8 -45.56 -40.76 -2.45
N ILE A 9 -45.09 -40.49 -3.67
CA ILE A 9 -44.72 -41.51 -4.69
C ILE A 9 -43.92 -40.85 -5.84
N THR A 10 -42.86 -41.54 -6.22
CA THR A 10 -41.97 -41.35 -7.38
C THR A 10 -42.66 -41.79 -8.67
N VAL A 11 -42.51 -41.06 -9.79
CA VAL A 11 -42.63 -41.64 -11.14
C VAL A 11 -41.59 -40.99 -12.07
N ALA A 12 -40.87 -41.84 -12.78
CA ALA A 12 -39.95 -41.50 -13.85
C ALA A 12 -40.59 -41.81 -15.23
N LEU A 13 -40.10 -41.07 -16.22
CA LEU A 13 -40.01 -41.35 -17.67
C LEU A 13 -41.25 -41.24 -18.59
N ALA A 14 -41.11 -40.29 -19.54
CA ALA A 14 -40.96 -40.52 -21.00
C ALA A 14 -42.09 -40.04 -21.94
N PHE A 15 -41.69 -39.12 -22.86
CA PHE A 15 -42.06 -38.93 -24.28
C PHE A 15 -43.55 -38.67 -24.63
N ALA A 16 -43.95 -37.73 -25.50
CA ALA A 16 -43.28 -37.09 -26.63
C ALA A 16 -44.08 -35.85 -27.13
N LEU A 17 -43.41 -35.08 -28.00
CA LEU A 17 -43.91 -34.26 -29.13
C LEU A 17 -44.57 -32.88 -28.87
N GLY A 18 -43.81 -31.85 -29.26
CA GLY A 18 -44.22 -30.99 -30.38
C GLY A 18 -44.81 -29.62 -30.05
N CYS A 19 -43.99 -28.57 -30.12
CA CYS A 19 -44.13 -27.45 -31.09
C CYS A 19 -43.27 -26.25 -30.66
N GLY A 20 -42.74 -25.56 -31.67
CA GLY A 20 -41.69 -24.56 -31.58
C GLY A 20 -42.00 -23.35 -30.69
N GLY A 21 -40.96 -22.89 -30.00
CA GLY A 21 -40.90 -21.62 -29.31
C GLY A 21 -39.45 -21.27 -29.06
N LEU A 22 -39.04 -20.09 -29.52
CA LEU A 22 -37.68 -19.55 -29.54
C LEU A 22 -36.78 -19.96 -28.35
N LEU A 23 -35.65 -20.62 -28.66
CA LEU A 23 -34.51 -20.70 -27.76
C LEU A 23 -33.82 -19.33 -27.71
N HIS A 24 -34.18 -18.51 -26.72
CA HIS A 24 -33.24 -17.50 -26.24
C HIS A 24 -32.10 -18.22 -25.52
N LEU A 25 -30.94 -18.25 -26.17
CA LEU A 25 -29.65 -18.50 -25.51
C LEU A 25 -29.48 -17.46 -24.40
N VAL A 26 -29.87 -17.80 -23.17
CA VAL A 26 -29.38 -17.09 -21.99
C VAL A 26 -27.92 -17.48 -21.88
N ASN A 27 -27.07 -16.61 -22.40
CA ASN A 27 -25.63 -16.70 -22.23
C ASN A 27 -25.35 -16.43 -20.74
N ALA A 28 -25.34 -17.48 -19.93
CA ALA A 28 -24.98 -17.43 -18.53
C ALA A 28 -23.46 -17.22 -18.43
N ASN A 29 -23.01 -15.98 -18.69
CA ASN A 29 -21.74 -15.50 -18.17
C ASN A 29 -21.91 -15.28 -16.66
N ALA A 30 -22.03 -16.39 -15.92
CA ALA A 30 -21.74 -16.38 -14.50
C ALA A 30 -20.24 -16.13 -14.38
N THR A 31 -19.87 -14.87 -14.17
CA THR A 31 -18.53 -14.49 -13.71
C THR A 31 -18.27 -15.29 -12.45
N SER A 32 -17.43 -16.32 -12.53
CA SER A 32 -16.93 -16.99 -11.35
C SER A 32 -16.22 -15.93 -10.52
N ILE A 33 -16.75 -15.65 -9.34
CA ILE A 33 -16.03 -14.84 -8.36
C ILE A 33 -14.86 -15.73 -7.95
N ALA A 34 -13.68 -15.45 -8.51
CA ALA A 34 -12.46 -16.15 -8.15
C ALA A 34 -12.27 -15.99 -6.63
N VAL A 35 -12.32 -17.11 -5.91
CA VAL A 35 -11.96 -17.12 -4.50
C VAL A 35 -10.49 -16.70 -4.42
N PRO A 36 -10.14 -15.65 -3.64
CA PRO A 36 -8.75 -15.24 -3.51
C PRO A 36 -7.91 -16.42 -3.05
N ALA A 37 -6.76 -16.64 -3.70
CA ALA A 37 -5.80 -17.62 -3.23
C ALA A 37 -5.45 -17.36 -1.76
N PRO A 38 -5.22 -18.41 -0.94
CA PRO A 38 -4.83 -18.22 0.45
C PRO A 38 -3.54 -17.39 0.53
N LEU A 39 -3.50 -16.43 1.45
CA LEU A 39 -2.33 -15.57 1.64
C LEU A 39 -1.14 -16.40 2.14
N THR A 40 0.05 -16.16 1.59
CA THR A 40 1.27 -16.74 2.15
C THR A 40 1.47 -16.29 3.59
N ALA A 41 1.77 -17.26 4.46
CA ALA A 41 2.02 -17.03 5.87
C ALA A 41 3.23 -16.08 6.05
N LEU A 42 3.07 -15.12 6.95
CA LEU A 42 4.13 -14.20 7.32
C LEU A 42 5.12 -14.88 8.28
N PRO A 43 6.43 -14.86 8.00
CA PRO A 43 7.42 -15.50 8.85
C PRO A 43 7.56 -14.78 10.20
N PRO A 44 7.73 -15.51 11.32
CA PRO A 44 8.01 -14.91 12.61
C PRO A 44 9.41 -14.28 12.63
N GLN A 45 9.69 -13.48 13.66
CA GLN A 45 11.07 -13.05 13.92
C GLN A 45 11.92 -14.28 14.29
N PRO A 46 13.08 -14.50 13.66
CA PRO A 46 13.91 -15.66 13.98
C PRO A 46 14.41 -15.64 15.42
N ASN A 47 14.46 -16.82 16.06
CA ASN A 47 14.95 -16.97 17.42
C ASN A 47 16.38 -16.41 17.56
N GLY A 48 16.62 -15.60 18.59
CA GLY A 48 17.92 -14.97 18.85
C GLY A 48 18.24 -13.76 17.96
N VAL A 49 17.36 -13.36 17.04
CA VAL A 49 17.51 -12.13 16.26
C VAL A 49 16.63 -11.04 16.87
N PRO A 50 17.19 -10.04 17.56
CA PRO A 50 16.40 -8.96 18.15
C PRO A 50 15.71 -8.12 17.07
N TYR A 51 14.57 -7.52 17.41
CA TYR A 51 13.99 -6.48 16.57
C TYR A 51 14.94 -5.28 16.47
N PRO A 52 15.10 -4.66 15.29
CA PRO A 52 16.09 -3.61 15.05
C PRO A 52 15.65 -2.23 15.56
N THR A 53 14.97 -2.15 16.71
CA THR A 53 14.47 -0.90 17.31
C THR A 53 15.60 0.11 17.53
N LYS A 54 16.77 -0.36 17.98
CA LYS A 54 17.95 0.48 18.19
C LYS A 54 18.92 0.43 17.01
N SER A 55 19.19 -0.77 16.51
CA SER A 55 20.19 -1.00 15.46
C SER A 55 19.92 -2.29 14.71
N TRP A 56 20.26 -2.33 13.44
CA TRP A 56 20.23 -3.55 12.64
C TRP A 56 21.42 -4.46 12.94
N GLN A 57 21.14 -5.75 13.17
CA GLN A 57 22.16 -6.77 12.99
C GLN A 57 22.47 -6.95 11.50
N ARG A 58 23.74 -7.18 11.18
CA ARG A 58 24.22 -7.44 9.83
C ARG A 58 24.69 -8.88 9.69
N GLN A 59 24.45 -9.47 8.54
CA GLN A 59 24.94 -10.81 8.20
C GLN A 59 25.64 -10.76 6.86
N ALA A 60 26.92 -11.14 6.85
CA ALA A 60 27.68 -11.31 5.63
C ALA A 60 27.08 -12.45 4.80
N LEU A 61 26.98 -12.24 3.49
CA LEU A 61 26.62 -13.29 2.54
C LEU A 61 27.83 -14.21 2.30
N PRO A 62 27.61 -15.50 2.01
CA PRO A 62 28.68 -16.40 1.55
C PRO A 62 29.42 -15.80 0.35
N SER A 63 30.71 -16.12 0.21
CA SER A 63 31.56 -15.61 -0.88
C SER A 63 30.93 -15.83 -2.26
N ASP A 64 30.40 -17.02 -2.50
CA ASP A 64 29.84 -17.42 -3.79
C ASP A 64 28.53 -16.67 -4.09
N THR A 65 27.73 -16.40 -3.06
CA THR A 65 26.52 -15.57 -3.19
C THR A 65 26.90 -14.13 -3.47
N SER A 66 27.86 -13.58 -2.74
CA SER A 66 28.35 -12.21 -2.93
C SER A 66 28.95 -12.01 -4.32
N ALA A 67 29.72 -12.99 -4.82
CA ALA A 67 30.33 -12.96 -6.14
C ALA A 67 29.30 -12.93 -7.28
N LYS A 68 28.13 -13.55 -7.08
CA LYS A 68 27.00 -13.49 -8.03
C LYS A 68 26.17 -12.21 -7.89
N LEU A 69 25.94 -11.77 -6.66
CA LEU A 69 25.04 -10.66 -6.34
C LEU A 69 25.66 -9.29 -6.61
N ASN A 70 26.92 -9.08 -6.22
CA ASN A 70 27.57 -7.76 -6.33
C ASN A 70 27.56 -7.22 -7.77
N PRO A 71 27.91 -7.99 -8.83
CA PRO A 71 27.85 -7.49 -10.19
C PRO A 71 26.44 -7.10 -10.66
N ILE A 72 25.39 -7.69 -10.08
CA ILE A 72 24.00 -7.27 -10.36
C ILE A 72 23.74 -5.93 -9.67
N ILE A 73 24.10 -5.80 -8.39
CA ILE A 73 23.94 -4.56 -7.63
C ILE A 73 24.69 -3.40 -8.28
N ASP A 74 25.95 -3.63 -8.66
CA ASP A 74 26.84 -2.62 -9.25
C ASP A 74 26.23 -1.97 -10.50
N LYS A 75 25.44 -2.71 -11.28
CA LYS A 75 24.76 -2.17 -12.47
C LYS A 75 23.87 -0.97 -12.15
N ALA A 76 23.15 -1.01 -11.03
CA ALA A 76 22.24 0.07 -10.64
C ALA A 76 22.98 1.30 -10.07
N PHE A 77 24.12 1.09 -9.42
CA PHE A 77 24.93 2.18 -8.84
C PHE A 77 25.88 2.81 -9.87
N ASN A 78 26.30 2.06 -10.88
CA ASN A 78 27.21 2.53 -11.94
C ASN A 78 26.47 3.04 -13.19
N GLY A 79 25.14 3.20 -13.12
CA GLY A 79 24.34 3.69 -14.24
C GLY A 79 24.31 2.76 -15.46
N GLN A 80 24.55 1.46 -15.28
CA GLN A 80 24.58 0.47 -16.37
C GLN A 80 23.16 -0.01 -16.76
N ILE A 81 22.13 0.46 -16.05
CA ILE A 81 20.72 0.28 -16.38
C ILE A 81 20.10 1.69 -16.37
N PRO A 82 20.33 2.50 -17.41
CA PRO A 82 19.94 3.90 -17.42
C PRO A 82 18.43 4.10 -17.24
N GLU A 83 17.60 3.14 -17.65
CA GLU A 83 16.15 3.21 -17.51
C GLU A 83 15.72 3.33 -16.05
N ILE A 84 16.40 2.65 -15.11
CA ILE A 84 16.02 2.72 -13.68
C ILE A 84 16.58 3.98 -12.99
N GLY A 85 17.22 4.89 -13.72
CA GLY A 85 17.79 6.13 -13.19
C GLY A 85 18.81 5.91 -12.07
N GLU A 86 19.02 6.95 -11.27
CA GLU A 86 19.97 6.92 -10.15
C GLU A 86 19.45 6.01 -9.02
N THR A 87 20.29 5.11 -8.51
CA THR A 87 20.01 4.42 -7.24
C THR A 87 20.80 5.07 -6.12
N ARG A 88 20.08 5.66 -5.16
CA ARG A 88 20.63 6.40 -4.01
C ARG A 88 20.84 5.50 -2.81
N ALA A 89 19.96 4.53 -2.62
CA ALA A 89 20.12 3.50 -1.60
C ALA A 89 19.52 2.16 -2.05
N LEU A 90 20.20 1.07 -1.72
CA LEU A 90 19.68 -0.30 -1.80
C LEU A 90 19.99 -1.00 -0.48
N LEU A 91 18.94 -1.44 0.22
CA LEU A 91 19.03 -2.17 1.47
C LEU A 91 18.18 -3.42 1.40
N ILE A 92 18.75 -4.57 1.74
CA ILE A 92 18.05 -5.85 1.77
C ILE A 92 18.16 -6.44 3.17
N VAL A 93 17.01 -6.70 3.77
CA VAL A 93 16.85 -7.44 5.02
C VAL A 93 16.44 -8.85 4.68
N LYS A 94 17.08 -9.84 5.27
CA LYS A 94 16.64 -11.24 5.25
C LYS A 94 16.78 -11.85 6.63
N GLY A 95 15.76 -12.56 7.12
CA GLY A 95 15.85 -13.17 8.45
C GLY A 95 15.93 -12.15 9.60
N GLY A 96 15.37 -10.94 9.40
CA GLY A 96 15.48 -9.84 10.36
C GLY A 96 16.86 -9.17 10.44
N LYS A 97 17.81 -9.49 9.53
CA LYS A 97 19.15 -8.90 9.49
C LYS A 97 19.41 -8.23 8.14
N ILE A 98 20.19 -7.16 8.13
CA ILE A 98 20.68 -6.55 6.89
C ILE A 98 21.73 -7.50 6.27
N ILE A 99 21.49 -7.90 5.01
CA ILE A 99 22.43 -8.69 4.21
C ILE A 99 23.09 -7.88 3.09
N VAL A 100 22.46 -6.78 2.68
CA VAL A 100 22.98 -5.80 1.70
C VAL A 100 22.61 -4.41 2.18
N GLU A 101 23.57 -3.50 2.11
CA GLU A 101 23.37 -2.07 2.35
C GLU A 101 24.40 -1.30 1.52
N ARG A 102 23.91 -0.54 0.54
CA ARG A 102 24.72 0.23 -0.41
C ARG A 102 24.07 1.60 -0.64
N TYR A 103 24.92 2.61 -0.79
CA TYR A 103 24.52 3.99 -1.00
C TYR A 103 25.24 4.57 -2.22
N GLY A 104 24.54 5.44 -2.95
CA GLY A 104 25.10 6.17 -4.08
C GLY A 104 26.06 7.26 -3.61
N VAL A 105 26.78 7.87 -4.56
CA VAL A 105 27.70 8.98 -4.25
C VAL A 105 26.93 10.12 -3.60
N GLY A 106 27.42 10.60 -2.44
CA GLY A 106 26.78 11.68 -1.68
C GLY A 106 25.63 11.25 -0.76
N PHE A 107 25.33 9.94 -0.70
CA PHE A 107 24.35 9.38 0.22
C PHE A 107 25.00 8.39 1.19
N ASP A 108 24.39 8.24 2.36
CA ASP A 108 24.84 7.36 3.43
C ASP A 108 23.66 6.82 4.27
N ALA A 109 23.97 6.10 5.34
CA ALA A 109 22.97 5.51 6.22
C ALA A 109 22.11 6.53 6.98
N GLU A 110 22.57 7.78 7.12
CA GLU A 110 21.85 8.84 7.82
C GLU A 110 21.06 9.75 6.88
N SER A 111 21.24 9.59 5.57
CA SER A 111 20.54 10.35 4.54
C SER A 111 19.05 10.07 4.59
N LYS A 112 18.25 11.13 4.82
CA LYS A 112 16.79 11.07 4.71
C LYS A 112 16.38 11.26 3.25
N LEU A 113 15.75 10.24 2.68
CA LEU A 113 15.31 10.22 1.30
C LEU A 113 13.78 10.28 1.22
N LEU A 114 13.29 10.96 0.19
CA LEU A 114 11.88 11.25 -0.02
C LEU A 114 11.10 9.97 -0.36
N SER A 115 9.96 9.75 0.31
CA SER A 115 9.09 8.59 0.13
C SER A 115 8.28 8.62 -1.16
N TRP A 116 7.92 9.83 -1.62
CA TRP A 116 6.78 10.04 -2.49
C TRP A 116 5.58 9.19 -2.03
N SER A 117 4.93 8.48 -2.94
CA SER A 117 3.76 7.65 -2.69
C SER A 117 3.93 6.48 -1.70
N MET A 118 5.15 6.13 -1.25
CA MET A 118 5.28 5.16 -0.15
C MET A 118 4.61 5.65 1.15
N ALA A 119 4.44 6.97 1.31
CA ALA A 119 3.70 7.56 2.43
C ALA A 119 2.24 7.08 2.51
N LYS A 120 1.63 6.65 1.40
CA LYS A 120 0.26 6.09 1.41
C LYS A 120 0.17 4.84 2.28
N SER A 121 1.19 3.99 2.22
CA SER A 121 1.27 2.79 3.06
C SER A 121 1.48 3.15 4.53
N ILE A 122 2.18 4.24 4.83
CA ILE A 122 2.30 4.80 6.20
C ILE A 122 0.94 5.30 6.69
N THR A 123 0.20 6.05 5.88
CA THR A 123 -1.19 6.46 6.21
C THR A 123 -2.09 5.25 6.44
N SER A 124 -1.93 4.18 5.65
CA SER A 124 -2.61 2.89 5.88
C SER A 124 -2.27 2.30 7.24
N ALA A 125 -1.00 2.35 7.66
CA ALA A 125 -0.59 1.91 9.00
C ALA A 125 -1.21 2.77 10.12
N VAL A 126 -1.39 4.08 9.93
CA VAL A 126 -2.12 4.94 10.89
C VAL A 126 -3.57 4.48 11.04
N PHE A 127 -4.26 4.21 9.92
CA PHE A 127 -5.59 3.62 9.96
C PHE A 127 -5.58 2.27 10.71
N GLY A 128 -4.64 1.38 10.38
CA GLY A 128 -4.52 0.05 11.01
C GLY A 128 -4.30 0.12 12.52
N ALA A 129 -3.48 1.06 12.99
CA ALA A 129 -3.29 1.30 14.42
C ALA A 129 -4.58 1.81 15.07
N MET A 130 -5.29 2.75 14.44
CA MET A 130 -6.56 3.27 14.97
C MET A 130 -7.69 2.23 14.94
N LEU A 131 -7.68 1.31 13.97
CA LEU A 131 -8.55 0.15 13.92
C LEU A 131 -8.28 -0.78 15.10
N GLY A 132 -7.00 -1.07 15.39
CA GLY A 132 -6.60 -1.85 16.56
C GLY A 132 -6.97 -1.20 17.89
N ASP A 133 -6.92 0.13 17.95
CA ASP A 133 -7.33 0.93 19.11
C ASP A 133 -8.86 1.10 19.21
N GLY A 134 -9.64 0.52 18.28
CA GLY A 134 -11.11 0.60 18.26
C GLY A 134 -11.69 1.98 17.94
N LYS A 135 -10.88 2.91 17.39
CA LYS A 135 -11.28 4.29 17.09
C LYS A 135 -11.99 4.45 15.74
N VAL A 136 -11.76 3.51 14.82
CA VAL A 136 -12.36 3.48 13.48
C VAL A 136 -12.65 2.04 13.08
N THR A 137 -13.59 1.86 12.16
CA THR A 137 -13.84 0.62 11.42
C THR A 137 -13.68 0.89 9.92
N TYR A 138 -13.67 -0.16 9.10
CA TYR A 138 -13.64 -0.01 7.64
C TYR A 138 -14.89 0.73 7.12
N GLU A 139 -16.02 0.57 7.79
CA GLU A 139 -17.32 1.17 7.45
C GLU A 139 -17.48 2.59 8.01
N THR A 140 -16.56 3.04 8.85
CA THR A 140 -16.60 4.40 9.39
C THR A 140 -16.46 5.39 8.24
N PRO A 141 -17.40 6.34 8.08
CA PRO A 141 -17.27 7.40 7.07
C PRO A 141 -16.09 8.32 7.39
N ILE A 142 -15.38 8.77 6.35
CA ILE A 142 -14.35 9.82 6.47
C ILE A 142 -14.99 11.14 6.94
N ALA A 143 -16.24 11.41 6.50
CA ALA A 143 -17.06 12.53 6.93
C ALA A 143 -16.32 13.87 6.87
N ASP A 144 -15.80 14.22 5.69
CA ASP A 144 -15.06 15.49 5.55
C ASP A 144 -16.01 16.69 5.66
N PRO A 145 -15.70 17.68 6.51
CA PRO A 145 -16.60 18.80 6.78
C PRO A 145 -16.79 19.76 5.60
N HIS A 146 -15.98 19.68 4.54
CA HIS A 146 -16.22 20.43 3.31
C HIS A 146 -17.42 19.88 2.51
N TRP A 147 -17.90 18.67 2.84
CA TRP A 147 -19.10 18.09 2.26
C TRP A 147 -20.25 18.14 3.26
N ARG A 148 -21.44 18.51 2.78
CA ARG A 148 -22.67 18.43 3.58
C ARG A 148 -23.02 16.97 3.84
N GLU A 149 -23.69 16.65 4.94
CA GLU A 149 -24.12 15.26 5.23
C GLU A 149 -25.05 14.67 4.16
N THR A 150 -25.77 15.52 3.43
CA THR A 150 -26.62 15.14 2.31
C THR A 150 -25.83 14.81 1.04
N ASP A 151 -24.55 15.17 0.97
CA ASP A 151 -23.65 14.82 -0.12
C ASP A 151 -23.19 13.36 0.04
N ASP A 152 -23.36 12.54 -0.99
CA ASP A 152 -22.94 11.14 -0.96
C ASP A 152 -21.45 10.96 -0.65
N ARG A 153 -20.59 11.94 -1.00
CA ARG A 153 -19.15 11.88 -0.70
C ARG A 153 -18.88 11.89 0.80
N TYR A 154 -19.75 12.51 1.60
CA TYR A 154 -19.66 12.50 3.06
C TYR A 154 -19.71 11.07 3.65
N LYS A 155 -20.36 10.15 2.93
CA LYS A 155 -20.57 8.75 3.32
C LYS A 155 -19.47 7.81 2.82
N ILE A 156 -18.46 8.31 2.10
CA ILE A 156 -17.31 7.50 1.68
C ILE A 156 -16.62 6.94 2.93
N THR A 157 -16.49 5.62 2.96
CA THR A 157 -15.91 4.89 4.10
C THR A 157 -14.40 4.76 3.97
N TYR A 158 -13.70 4.56 5.09
CA TYR A 158 -12.26 4.28 5.04
C TYR A 158 -11.93 3.04 4.21
N GLY A 159 -12.73 1.97 4.30
CA GLY A 159 -12.52 0.74 3.53
C GLY A 159 -12.57 0.97 2.02
N GLN A 160 -13.51 1.79 1.54
CA GLN A 160 -13.58 2.20 0.14
C GLN A 160 -12.38 3.06 -0.26
N ALA A 161 -12.00 4.02 0.58
CA ALA A 161 -10.90 4.95 0.30
C ALA A 161 -9.53 4.25 0.30
N LEU A 162 -9.25 3.37 1.28
CA LEU A 162 -8.00 2.60 1.37
C LEU A 162 -7.77 1.73 0.13
N ARG A 163 -8.86 1.22 -0.47
CA ARG A 163 -8.85 0.45 -1.71
C ARG A 163 -8.87 1.31 -2.98
N MET A 164 -8.73 2.63 -2.86
CA MET A 164 -8.75 3.58 -3.98
C MET A 164 -10.05 3.53 -4.79
N THR A 165 -11.19 3.42 -4.11
CA THR A 165 -12.53 3.31 -4.73
C THR A 165 -13.49 4.38 -4.22
N ASP A 166 -12.99 5.57 -3.88
CA ASP A 166 -13.83 6.65 -3.32
C ASP A 166 -14.82 7.26 -4.33
N GLY A 167 -14.59 7.04 -5.63
CA GLY A 167 -15.43 7.49 -6.73
C GLY A 167 -15.23 8.95 -7.13
N LEU A 168 -14.21 9.64 -6.61
CA LEU A 168 -13.88 11.00 -7.01
C LEU A 168 -13.24 11.04 -8.42
N ASN A 169 -13.52 12.10 -9.17
CA ASN A 169 -12.83 12.38 -10.43
C ASN A 169 -11.44 12.92 -10.13
N TRP A 170 -10.45 12.03 -10.09
CA TRP A 170 -9.06 12.35 -9.79
C TRP A 170 -8.17 11.94 -10.97
N ARG A 171 -7.33 12.87 -11.45
CA ARG A 171 -6.38 12.67 -12.55
C ARG A 171 -4.94 12.64 -12.03
N GLU A 172 -4.33 11.47 -11.98
CA GLU A 172 -2.94 11.29 -11.52
C GLU A 172 -2.16 10.28 -12.36
N SER A 173 -2.66 9.91 -13.54
CA SER A 173 -2.05 8.85 -14.35
C SER A 173 -0.86 9.29 -15.20
N ASP A 174 -0.66 10.60 -15.38
CA ASP A 174 0.41 11.13 -16.23
C ASP A 174 1.11 12.29 -15.49
N TYR A 175 2.33 12.03 -15.04
CA TYR A 175 3.16 13.02 -14.35
C TYR A 175 3.97 13.91 -15.31
N SER A 176 4.00 13.61 -16.62
CA SER A 176 4.64 14.46 -17.63
C SER A 176 3.83 15.73 -17.93
N GLN A 177 2.56 15.78 -17.51
CA GLN A 177 1.65 16.91 -17.67
C GLN A 177 1.23 17.51 -16.32
N PRO A 178 2.17 18.12 -15.56
CA PRO A 178 1.91 18.56 -14.18
C PRO A 178 0.81 19.61 -14.06
N THR A 179 0.53 20.38 -15.12
CA THR A 179 -0.53 21.40 -15.14
C THR A 179 -1.96 20.82 -15.23
N THR A 180 -2.09 19.52 -15.50
CA THR A 180 -3.40 18.83 -15.59
C THR A 180 -3.53 17.65 -14.60
N ASN A 181 -2.42 17.31 -13.94
CA ASN A 181 -2.34 16.28 -12.91
C ASN A 181 -2.79 16.85 -11.56
N ASP A 182 -3.90 16.33 -11.03
CA ASP A 182 -4.50 16.82 -9.79
C ASP A 182 -3.55 16.65 -8.59
N ALA A 183 -2.66 15.65 -8.57
CA ALA A 183 -1.67 15.50 -7.50
C ALA A 183 -0.57 16.57 -7.57
N ALA A 184 -0.07 16.89 -8.76
CA ALA A 184 0.91 17.96 -8.95
C ALA A 184 0.30 19.34 -8.61
N ILE A 185 -0.92 19.63 -9.07
CA ILE A 185 -1.63 20.89 -8.75
C ILE A 185 -1.94 20.97 -7.24
N MET A 186 -2.30 19.85 -6.62
CA MET A 186 -2.52 19.79 -5.17
C MET A 186 -1.25 20.09 -4.38
N LEU A 187 -0.10 19.54 -4.76
CA LEU A 187 1.15 19.70 -4.01
C LEU A 187 1.86 21.02 -4.28
N PHE A 188 1.85 21.51 -5.53
CA PHE A 188 2.69 22.62 -5.96
C PHE A 188 1.90 23.80 -6.57
N GLY A 189 0.60 23.62 -6.83
CA GLY A 189 -0.27 24.63 -7.42
C GLY A 189 -1.26 25.20 -6.42
N ASP A 190 -2.52 25.32 -6.87
CA ASP A 190 -3.60 25.95 -6.11
C ASP A 190 -3.98 25.20 -4.83
N GLY A 191 -3.65 23.91 -4.72
CA GLY A 191 -3.97 23.12 -3.53
C GLY A 191 -2.93 23.16 -2.42
N ARG A 192 -1.74 23.75 -2.65
CA ARG A 192 -0.58 23.56 -1.77
C ARG A 192 -0.77 24.04 -0.32
N GLU A 193 -1.66 25.02 -0.11
CA GLU A 193 -1.94 25.60 1.21
C GLU A 193 -2.94 24.77 2.03
N ASP A 194 -3.83 24.05 1.34
CA ASP A 194 -4.85 23.18 1.94
C ASP A 194 -5.18 22.04 0.98
N ILE A 195 -4.40 20.96 1.08
CA ILE A 195 -4.52 19.83 0.17
C ILE A 195 -5.88 19.13 0.32
N VAL A 196 -6.44 19.12 1.54
CA VAL A 196 -7.74 18.48 1.82
C VAL A 196 -8.85 19.27 1.16
N LYS A 197 -8.87 20.60 1.34
CA LYS A 197 -9.83 21.47 0.66
C LYS A 197 -9.74 21.31 -0.85
N TYR A 198 -8.54 21.28 -1.43
CA TYR A 198 -8.37 21.03 -2.86
C TYR A 198 -9.05 19.73 -3.30
N VAL A 199 -8.81 18.62 -2.61
CA VAL A 199 -9.39 17.31 -2.95
C VAL A 199 -10.92 17.34 -2.85
N THR A 200 -11.48 17.99 -1.83
CA THR A 200 -12.94 18.04 -1.65
C THR A 200 -13.68 18.83 -2.74
N THR A 201 -12.99 19.66 -3.52
CA THR A 201 -13.54 20.31 -4.72
C THR A 201 -13.73 19.37 -5.90
N ARG A 202 -13.10 18.19 -5.90
CA ARG A 202 -13.18 17.25 -7.03
C ARG A 202 -14.59 16.65 -7.12
N PRO A 203 -15.20 16.64 -8.31
CA PRO A 203 -16.56 16.12 -8.48
C PRO A 203 -16.58 14.59 -8.33
N LYS A 204 -17.72 14.05 -7.92
CA LYS A 204 -17.96 12.60 -7.95
C LYS A 204 -18.09 12.14 -9.41
N LYS A 205 -17.41 11.03 -9.76
CA LYS A 205 -17.48 10.39 -11.08
C LYS A 205 -18.16 9.03 -11.04
N TYR A 206 -17.91 8.27 -9.98
CA TYR A 206 -18.44 6.92 -9.80
C TYR A 206 -19.08 6.79 -8.41
N LYS A 207 -19.85 5.72 -8.17
CA LYS A 207 -20.25 5.39 -6.80
C LYS A 207 -19.04 4.81 -6.07
N ALA A 208 -18.93 5.13 -4.78
CA ALA A 208 -17.86 4.60 -3.96
C ALA A 208 -17.94 3.06 -3.88
N GLY A 209 -16.80 2.38 -4.00
CA GLY A 209 -16.66 0.93 -4.06
C GLY A 209 -16.71 0.32 -5.46
N GLU A 210 -17.16 1.05 -6.50
CA GLU A 210 -17.39 0.43 -7.82
C GLU A 210 -16.17 0.43 -8.74
N VAL A 211 -15.44 1.54 -8.79
CA VAL A 211 -14.32 1.74 -9.74
C VAL A 211 -13.05 2.09 -8.98
N TRP A 212 -11.97 1.39 -9.30
CA TRP A 212 -10.65 1.69 -8.79
C TRP A 212 -10.04 2.88 -9.54
N ASN A 213 -9.52 3.85 -8.79
CA ASN A 213 -8.81 5.01 -9.31
C ASN A 213 -7.70 5.42 -8.35
N TYR A 214 -6.44 5.25 -8.76
CA TYR A 214 -5.29 5.63 -7.92
C TYR A 214 -5.29 7.15 -7.64
N SER A 215 -5.23 7.51 -6.36
CA SER A 215 -5.43 8.90 -5.93
C SER A 215 -4.68 9.26 -4.64
N SER A 216 -3.73 10.18 -4.79
CA SER A 216 -3.08 10.89 -3.70
C SER A 216 -4.08 11.71 -2.88
N GLY A 217 -5.07 12.30 -3.55
CA GLY A 217 -6.12 13.06 -2.88
C GLY A 217 -6.93 12.21 -1.89
N THR A 218 -7.33 11.01 -2.30
CA THR A 218 -8.06 10.05 -1.46
C THR A 218 -7.27 9.70 -0.20
N THR A 219 -5.95 9.57 -0.33
CA THR A 219 -5.07 9.27 0.81
C THR A 219 -5.01 10.46 1.78
N ASN A 220 -4.95 11.69 1.28
CA ASN A 220 -4.96 12.89 2.12
C ASN A 220 -6.31 13.08 2.85
N LEU A 221 -7.42 12.69 2.23
CA LEU A 221 -8.72 12.63 2.92
C LEU A 221 -8.74 11.61 4.06
N ILE A 222 -8.13 10.44 3.86
CA ILE A 222 -7.97 9.43 4.93
C ILE A 222 -7.17 10.04 6.09
N ALA A 223 -6.00 10.63 5.82
CA ALA A 223 -5.17 11.24 6.86
C ALA A 223 -5.91 12.34 7.64
N ALA A 224 -6.63 13.22 6.94
CA ALA A 224 -7.43 14.27 7.56
C ALA A 224 -8.58 13.71 8.42
N GLY A 225 -9.27 12.68 7.93
CA GLY A 225 -10.29 11.96 8.68
C GLY A 225 -9.74 11.35 9.97
N LEU A 226 -8.60 10.67 9.89
CA LEU A 226 -7.93 10.07 11.03
C LEU A 226 -7.50 11.12 12.05
N SER A 227 -6.95 12.27 11.60
CA SER A 227 -6.62 13.40 12.48
C SER A 227 -7.83 13.87 13.29
N ARG A 228 -9.02 13.94 12.69
CA ARG A 228 -10.27 14.31 13.41
C ARG A 228 -10.70 13.24 14.43
N LYS A 229 -10.39 11.96 14.18
CA LYS A 229 -10.68 10.86 15.11
C LYS A 229 -9.69 10.79 16.28
N MET A 230 -8.57 11.51 16.22
CA MET A 230 -7.62 11.60 17.34
C MET A 230 -8.09 12.57 18.41
N GLY A 231 -8.89 13.58 18.06
CA GLY A 231 -9.44 14.55 18.99
C GLY A 231 -9.82 15.88 18.31
N PRO A 232 -10.46 16.79 19.05
CA PRO A 232 -10.76 18.13 18.56
C PRO A 232 -9.47 18.95 18.38
N ARG A 233 -9.56 20.01 17.57
CA ARG A 233 -8.57 21.09 17.54
C ARG A 233 -8.63 21.87 18.87
N THR A 234 -7.49 22.33 19.35
CA THR A 234 -7.38 23.13 20.59
C THR A 234 -6.76 24.48 20.31
N ILE A 235 -6.62 25.33 21.33
CA ILE A 235 -5.92 26.61 21.19
C ILE A 235 -4.43 26.38 20.92
N GLU A 236 -3.86 25.33 21.52
CA GLU A 236 -2.46 24.93 21.41
C GLU A 236 -2.16 24.18 20.10
N ASP A 237 -3.14 23.45 19.56
CA ASP A 237 -3.08 22.78 18.25
C ASP A 237 -4.29 23.14 17.37
N PRO A 238 -4.33 24.38 16.83
CA PRO A 238 -5.50 24.90 16.11
C PRO A 238 -5.72 24.21 14.75
N THR A 239 -4.70 23.57 14.20
CA THR A 239 -4.80 22.84 12.91
C THR A 239 -5.03 21.35 13.12
N GLY A 240 -4.49 20.78 14.19
CA GLY A 240 -4.44 19.34 14.41
C GLY A 240 -3.18 18.64 13.92
N LYS A 241 -2.19 19.44 13.55
CA LYS A 241 -0.90 18.96 13.05
C LYS A 241 -0.16 18.22 14.15
N GLU A 242 -0.08 18.82 15.33
CA GLU A 242 0.77 18.30 16.41
C GLU A 242 0.20 16.98 16.96
N ARG A 243 -1.12 16.88 17.16
CA ARG A 243 -1.74 15.61 17.59
C ARG A 243 -1.54 14.47 16.58
N PHE A 244 -1.58 14.78 15.28
CA PHE A 244 -1.38 13.76 14.25
C PHE A 244 0.08 13.33 14.20
N ARG A 245 1.00 14.29 14.27
CA ARG A 245 2.44 14.06 14.35
C ARG A 245 2.78 13.19 15.57
N GLU A 246 2.29 13.54 16.75
CA GLU A 246 2.48 12.76 17.99
C GLU A 246 1.95 11.34 17.85
N TYR A 247 0.72 11.18 17.36
CA TYR A 247 0.17 9.84 17.14
C TYR A 247 1.06 9.03 16.18
N LEU A 248 1.45 9.59 15.03
CA LEU A 248 2.29 8.92 14.05
C LEU A 248 3.63 8.47 14.66
N PHE A 249 4.29 9.35 15.42
CA PHE A 249 5.56 9.05 16.05
C PHE A 249 5.42 8.04 17.20
N ASP A 250 4.52 8.28 18.15
CA ASP A 250 4.40 7.47 19.37
C ASP A 250 3.75 6.10 19.11
N ARG A 251 2.83 6.02 18.14
CA ARG A 251 2.12 4.78 17.84
C ARG A 251 2.84 3.93 16.81
N ILE A 252 3.63 4.50 15.92
CA ILE A 252 4.23 3.76 14.80
C ILE A 252 5.74 3.93 14.75
N PHE A 253 6.25 5.14 14.50
CA PHE A 253 7.67 5.31 14.18
C PHE A 253 8.60 4.96 15.35
N LEU A 254 8.44 5.58 16.52
CA LEU A 254 9.29 5.34 17.67
C LEU A 254 9.23 3.87 18.16
N PRO A 255 8.04 3.23 18.27
CA PRO A 255 7.96 1.82 18.66
C PRO A 255 8.76 0.87 17.76
N ILE A 256 8.85 1.14 16.46
CA ILE A 256 9.58 0.29 15.52
C ILE A 256 11.01 0.78 15.24
N GLY A 257 11.43 1.87 15.88
CA GLY A 257 12.78 2.42 15.77
C GLY A 257 13.03 3.30 14.54
N MET A 258 11.99 3.86 13.92
CA MET A 258 12.12 4.85 12.85
C MET A 258 12.46 6.23 13.39
N ASN A 259 13.70 6.39 13.86
CA ASN A 259 14.15 7.61 14.55
C ASN A 259 14.80 8.63 13.60
N ASN A 260 15.18 8.24 12.40
CA ASN A 260 15.74 9.11 11.36
C ASN A 260 14.68 9.35 10.27
N THR A 261 13.52 9.85 10.70
CA THR A 261 12.33 10.05 9.88
C THR A 261 11.71 11.43 10.15
N ALA A 262 11.20 12.08 9.10
CA ALA A 262 10.44 13.32 9.15
C ALA A 262 9.15 13.18 8.33
N ALA A 263 8.09 13.85 8.78
CA ALA A 263 6.77 13.82 8.15
C ALA A 263 6.29 15.27 7.95
N GLU A 264 5.99 15.64 6.70
CA GLU A 264 5.61 17.00 6.35
C GLU A 264 4.10 17.24 6.40
N PHE A 265 3.72 18.51 6.58
CA PHE A 265 2.34 18.98 6.66
C PHE A 265 2.17 20.26 5.85
N ASP A 266 0.97 20.47 5.30
CA ASP A 266 0.64 21.73 4.61
C ASP A 266 0.44 22.90 5.59
N ALA A 267 0.24 24.11 5.04
CA ALA A 267 0.03 25.33 5.83
C ALA A 267 -1.25 25.27 6.69
N SER A 268 -2.22 24.44 6.31
CA SER A 268 -3.45 24.18 7.05
C SER A 268 -3.31 23.08 8.11
N GLY A 269 -2.11 22.50 8.23
CA GLY A 269 -1.75 21.44 9.18
C GLY A 269 -2.25 20.04 8.80
N ASN A 270 -2.61 19.82 7.54
CA ASN A 270 -2.93 18.49 7.04
C ASN A 270 -1.63 17.72 6.77
N PHE A 271 -1.54 16.48 7.25
CA PHE A 271 -0.43 15.60 6.90
C PHE A 271 -0.46 15.33 5.40
N TYR A 272 0.68 15.40 4.73
CA TYR A 272 0.83 14.92 3.34
C TYR A 272 0.76 13.40 3.31
N GLY A 273 -0.38 12.79 3.65
CA GLY A 273 -0.56 11.35 3.75
C GLY A 273 -0.22 10.57 2.48
N SER A 274 -0.23 11.24 1.33
CA SER A 274 0.15 10.68 0.04
C SER A 274 1.63 10.80 -0.34
N SER A 275 2.45 11.60 0.36
CA SER A 275 3.79 12.03 -0.09
C SER A 275 4.65 12.63 1.04
N LEU A 276 5.87 13.10 0.73
CA LEU A 276 6.67 13.95 1.63
C LEU A 276 6.94 13.40 3.05
N VAL A 277 7.06 12.08 3.19
CA VAL A 277 7.74 11.48 4.33
C VAL A 277 9.21 11.28 3.92
N TYR A 278 10.13 11.70 4.78
CA TYR A 278 11.57 11.56 4.53
C TYR A 278 12.12 10.60 5.56
N ALA A 279 12.78 9.52 5.13
CA ALA A 279 13.36 8.56 6.06
C ALA A 279 14.65 7.96 5.51
N SER A 280 15.49 7.43 6.39
CA SER A 280 16.62 6.62 5.98
C SER A 280 16.16 5.30 5.35
N ALA A 281 17.01 4.68 4.54
CA ALA A 281 16.74 3.36 3.98
C ALA A 281 16.49 2.30 5.09
N GLN A 282 17.20 2.43 6.22
CA GLN A 282 17.01 1.55 7.39
C GLN A 282 15.64 1.73 8.04
N ASP A 283 15.13 2.96 8.11
CA ASP A 283 13.82 3.26 8.69
C ASP A 283 12.68 2.75 7.80
N PHE A 284 12.77 2.95 6.48
CA PHE A 284 11.84 2.31 5.55
C PHE A 284 11.91 0.78 5.62
N ALA A 285 13.08 0.20 5.87
CA ALA A 285 13.21 -1.25 6.06
C ALA A 285 12.54 -1.73 7.36
N ARG A 286 12.57 -0.93 8.43
CA ARG A 286 11.84 -1.23 9.69
C ARG A 286 10.34 -1.22 9.44
N PHE A 287 9.84 -0.24 8.67
CA PHE A 287 8.45 -0.19 8.25
C PHE A 287 8.04 -1.43 7.44
N GLY A 288 8.83 -1.85 6.46
CA GLY A 288 8.59 -3.10 5.73
C GLY A 288 8.63 -4.33 6.64
N LEU A 289 9.58 -4.38 7.58
CA LEU A 289 9.70 -5.49 8.54
C LEU A 289 8.49 -5.58 9.47
N LEU A 290 7.89 -4.45 9.88
CA LEU A 290 6.66 -4.45 10.67
C LEU A 290 5.54 -5.23 9.97
N PHE A 291 5.35 -4.99 8.67
CA PHE A 291 4.35 -5.73 7.87
C PHE A 291 4.77 -7.18 7.65
N LEU A 292 6.06 -7.45 7.38
CA LEU A 292 6.58 -8.81 7.26
C LEU A 292 6.38 -9.65 8.53
N ARG A 293 6.37 -9.00 9.71
CA ARG A 293 6.12 -9.60 11.03
C ARG A 293 4.66 -9.54 11.47
N GLY A 294 3.74 -9.30 10.53
CA GLY A 294 2.31 -9.37 10.80
C GLY A 294 1.80 -8.27 11.73
N GLY A 295 2.47 -7.12 11.77
CA GLY A 295 2.08 -5.98 12.60
C GLY A 295 2.57 -6.04 14.04
N VAL A 296 3.38 -7.05 14.39
CA VAL A 296 3.93 -7.24 15.74
C VAL A 296 5.40 -6.83 15.77
N TRP A 297 5.74 -6.00 16.74
CA TRP A 297 7.10 -5.54 17.01
C TRP A 297 7.46 -5.82 18.46
N ASP A 298 8.47 -6.66 18.68
CA ASP A 298 8.96 -7.02 20.03
C ASP A 298 7.86 -7.42 21.02
N GLY A 299 6.94 -8.29 20.57
CA GLY A 299 5.79 -8.75 21.35
C GLY A 299 4.62 -7.77 21.45
N LYS A 300 4.77 -6.52 20.99
CA LYS A 300 3.70 -5.52 20.95
C LYS A 300 2.98 -5.54 19.61
N ALA A 301 1.65 -5.63 19.64
CA ALA A 301 0.84 -5.42 18.45
C ALA A 301 0.79 -3.92 18.11
N ILE A 302 1.50 -3.53 17.05
CA ILE A 302 1.44 -2.16 16.50
C ILE A 302 0.25 -2.04 15.56
N LEU A 303 0.06 -3.06 14.72
CA LEU A 303 -1.07 -3.21 13.81
C LEU A 303 -1.76 -4.56 14.09
N PRO A 304 -3.10 -4.65 13.99
CA PRO A 304 -3.80 -5.93 14.04
C PRO A 304 -3.34 -6.86 12.93
N ARG A 305 -3.18 -8.16 13.22
CA ARG A 305 -2.81 -9.14 12.19
C ARG A 305 -3.83 -9.18 11.04
N SER A 306 -5.12 -9.08 11.38
CA SER A 306 -6.20 -9.01 10.40
C SER A 306 -6.09 -7.81 9.46
N PHE A 307 -5.52 -6.70 9.91
CA PHE A 307 -5.27 -5.53 9.07
C PHE A 307 -4.11 -5.79 8.10
N VAL A 308 -3.03 -6.45 8.55
CA VAL A 308 -1.92 -6.82 7.65
C VAL A 308 -2.39 -7.79 6.56
N ASP A 309 -3.27 -8.74 6.90
CA ASP A 309 -3.87 -9.63 5.91
C ASP A 309 -4.83 -8.86 4.96
N TYR A 310 -5.56 -7.88 5.48
CA TYR A 310 -6.44 -7.01 4.67
C TYR A 310 -5.68 -6.21 3.61
N VAL A 311 -4.53 -5.61 3.96
CA VAL A 311 -3.75 -4.83 2.98
C VAL A 311 -3.13 -5.68 1.87
N ARG A 312 -2.92 -6.97 2.13
CA ARG A 312 -2.38 -7.94 1.18
C ARG A 312 -3.46 -8.64 0.35
N THR A 313 -4.74 -8.32 0.58
CA THR A 313 -5.86 -8.92 -0.15
C THR A 313 -6.25 -8.05 -1.35
N PRO A 314 -6.33 -8.61 -2.57
CA PRO A 314 -6.68 -7.86 -3.78
C PRO A 314 -7.98 -7.07 -3.69
N THR A 315 -7.98 -5.88 -4.26
CA THR A 315 -9.16 -5.07 -4.50
C THR A 315 -9.88 -5.61 -5.73
N LEU A 316 -11.19 -5.88 -5.58
CA LEU A 316 -12.01 -6.50 -6.62
C LEU A 316 -12.86 -5.50 -7.42
N ALA A 317 -12.69 -4.20 -7.15
CA ALA A 317 -13.41 -3.15 -7.87
C ALA A 317 -12.99 -3.11 -9.35
N LYS A 318 -13.88 -2.62 -10.21
CA LYS A 318 -13.62 -2.54 -11.65
C LYS A 318 -12.37 -1.70 -11.91
N GLY A 319 -11.44 -2.25 -12.68
CA GLY A 319 -10.19 -1.60 -13.06
C GLY A 319 -9.02 -1.81 -12.10
N ALA A 320 -9.24 -2.45 -10.93
CA ALA A 320 -8.14 -2.88 -10.08
C ALA A 320 -7.47 -4.13 -10.69
N THR A 321 -6.14 -4.12 -10.76
CA THR A 321 -5.35 -5.28 -11.23
C THR A 321 -4.43 -5.82 -10.15
N GLU A 322 -3.75 -4.94 -9.42
CA GLU A 322 -2.60 -5.30 -8.58
C GLU A 322 -2.57 -4.48 -7.28
N TYR A 323 -3.73 -4.20 -6.70
CA TYR A 323 -3.84 -3.28 -5.56
C TYR A 323 -4.58 -3.89 -4.38
N GLY A 324 -3.99 -3.79 -3.20
CA GLY A 324 -4.63 -4.10 -1.92
C GLY A 324 -5.23 -2.85 -1.28
N ALA A 325 -4.88 -2.58 -0.03
CA ALA A 325 -5.32 -1.39 0.70
C ALA A 325 -4.11 -0.47 1.01
N HIS A 326 -3.75 0.38 0.02
CA HIS A 326 -2.50 1.15 -0.03
C HIS A 326 -1.20 0.36 -0.17
N TRP A 327 -1.29 -0.86 -0.70
CA TRP A 327 -0.16 -1.68 -1.06
C TRP A 327 -0.38 -2.23 -2.47
N TRP A 328 0.66 -2.21 -3.29
CA TRP A 328 0.67 -2.93 -4.56
C TRP A 328 0.96 -4.41 -4.30
N LEU A 329 0.42 -5.30 -5.13
CA LEU A 329 0.48 -6.74 -4.93
C LEU A 329 1.09 -7.43 -6.16
N SER A 330 2.00 -8.36 -5.90
CA SER A 330 2.46 -9.37 -6.84
C SER A 330 1.89 -10.72 -6.40
N THR A 331 0.96 -11.26 -7.18
CA THR A 331 0.25 -12.53 -6.93
C THR A 331 0.40 -13.49 -8.11
N GLU A 332 0.17 -14.79 -7.91
CA GLU A 332 0.22 -15.77 -9.02
C GLU A 332 -0.71 -15.40 -10.19
N ASN A 333 -1.88 -14.83 -9.89
CA ASN A 333 -2.85 -14.38 -10.91
C ASN A 333 -2.47 -13.03 -11.53
N HIS A 334 -1.70 -12.22 -10.81
CA HIS A 334 -1.30 -10.87 -11.21
C HIS A 334 0.16 -10.65 -10.82
N ARG A 335 1.06 -10.98 -11.75
CA ARG A 335 2.52 -11.03 -11.52
C ARG A 335 3.08 -9.74 -10.93
N GLY A 336 2.43 -8.60 -11.12
CA GLY A 336 2.76 -7.38 -10.41
C GLY A 336 4.09 -6.78 -10.82
N PHE A 337 4.74 -6.17 -9.84
CA PHE A 337 6.04 -5.53 -9.98
C PHE A 337 7.14 -6.52 -10.38
N LEU A 338 7.20 -7.64 -9.67
CA LEU A 338 8.25 -8.63 -9.82
C LEU A 338 7.94 -9.56 -10.99
N LYS A 339 8.47 -9.27 -12.18
CA LYS A 339 8.17 -10.03 -13.39
C LYS A 339 8.46 -11.53 -13.26
N ASN A 340 9.52 -11.89 -12.53
CA ASN A 340 9.96 -13.27 -12.33
C ASN A 340 9.72 -13.77 -10.89
N GLY A 341 8.78 -13.15 -10.17
CA GLY A 341 8.44 -13.50 -8.81
C GLY A 341 9.50 -13.08 -7.78
N PRO A 342 9.30 -13.46 -6.51
CA PRO A 342 8.20 -14.29 -6.01
C PRO A 342 6.83 -13.59 -5.99
N TYR A 343 5.78 -14.34 -6.34
CA TYR A 343 4.41 -13.86 -6.50
C TYR A 343 3.56 -13.97 -5.22
N ASP A 344 4.18 -13.73 -4.07
CA ASP A 344 3.52 -13.54 -2.78
C ASP A 344 3.89 -12.21 -2.12
N SER A 345 4.51 -11.33 -2.91
CA SER A 345 5.07 -10.07 -2.47
C SER A 345 4.05 -8.93 -2.55
N PHE A 346 4.31 -7.92 -1.74
CA PHE A 346 3.53 -6.70 -1.72
C PHE A 346 4.44 -5.52 -1.40
N GLU A 347 4.12 -4.34 -1.93
CA GLU A 347 5.05 -3.22 -1.90
C GLU A 347 4.39 -1.85 -1.79
N ALA A 348 5.08 -0.96 -1.08
CA ALA A 348 4.85 0.47 -1.14
C ALA A 348 5.69 1.02 -2.30
N ARG A 349 5.07 1.74 -3.25
CA ARG A 349 5.76 2.37 -4.38
C ARG A 349 5.60 3.89 -4.33
N GLY A 350 6.72 4.59 -4.51
CA GLY A 350 6.83 6.04 -4.61
C GLY A 350 7.32 6.45 -6.00
N HIS A 351 6.88 7.63 -6.46
CA HIS A 351 7.37 8.26 -7.69
C HIS A 351 8.91 8.27 -7.76
N GLU A 352 9.49 8.31 -8.95
CA GLU A 352 10.94 8.24 -9.18
C GLU A 352 11.62 6.95 -8.68
N GLY A 353 10.86 5.89 -8.39
CA GLY A 353 11.39 4.57 -8.10
C GLY A 353 11.71 4.29 -6.64
N GLN A 354 10.90 4.80 -5.73
CA GLN A 354 11.01 4.44 -4.31
C GLN A 354 10.22 3.15 -4.08
N VAL A 355 10.83 2.16 -3.43
CA VAL A 355 10.19 0.86 -3.19
C VAL A 355 10.52 0.37 -1.79
N ILE A 356 9.48 -0.04 -1.05
CA ILE A 356 9.58 -0.98 0.06
C ILE A 356 8.86 -2.24 -0.37
N LEU A 357 9.59 -3.28 -0.68
CA LEU A 357 9.08 -4.56 -1.15
C LEU A 357 9.18 -5.58 -0.02
N VAL A 358 8.07 -6.25 0.28
CA VAL A 358 7.96 -7.25 1.33
C VAL A 358 7.67 -8.60 0.72
N ILE A 359 8.48 -9.60 1.06
CA ILE A 359 8.46 -10.94 0.47
C ILE A 359 8.37 -12.01 1.56
N PRO A 360 7.16 -12.46 1.90
CA PRO A 360 6.93 -13.46 2.96
C PRO A 360 7.68 -14.76 2.74
N SER A 361 7.57 -15.37 1.55
CA SER A 361 8.19 -16.64 1.19
C SER A 361 9.71 -16.67 1.34
N LYS A 362 10.36 -15.51 1.30
CA LYS A 362 11.81 -15.36 1.43
C LYS A 362 12.26 -14.75 2.77
N ASP A 363 11.32 -14.44 3.67
CA ASP A 363 11.56 -13.66 4.89
C ASP A 363 12.44 -12.43 4.61
N MET A 364 12.01 -11.63 3.61
CA MET A 364 12.83 -10.59 3.01
C MET A 364 12.08 -9.26 2.89
N VAL A 365 12.81 -8.16 3.14
CA VAL A 365 12.41 -6.79 2.81
C VAL A 365 13.48 -6.19 1.92
N VAL A 366 13.09 -5.59 0.80
CA VAL A 366 13.98 -4.85 -0.09
C VAL A 366 13.54 -3.39 -0.09
N VAL A 367 14.48 -2.49 0.22
CA VAL A 367 14.30 -1.05 0.07
C VAL A 367 15.20 -0.56 -1.04
N ARG A 368 14.60 0.06 -2.06
CA ARG A 368 15.32 0.77 -3.12
C ARG A 368 14.81 2.21 -3.14
N LEU A 369 15.73 3.17 -3.02
CA LEU A 369 15.44 4.59 -3.11
C LEU A 369 16.28 5.18 -4.24
N GLY A 370 15.68 5.98 -5.11
CA GLY A 370 16.35 6.45 -6.32
C GLY A 370 15.74 7.69 -6.94
N LEU A 371 16.21 8.01 -8.14
CA LEU A 371 15.72 9.10 -8.98
C LEU A 371 15.56 8.56 -10.42
N MET A 372 14.37 8.08 -10.75
CA MET A 372 13.98 7.65 -12.10
C MET A 372 13.33 8.80 -12.87
N ASP A 373 13.72 8.97 -14.14
CA ASP A 373 13.23 10.06 -14.99
C ASP A 373 11.90 9.74 -15.70
N HIS A 374 11.53 8.46 -15.81
CA HIS A 374 10.39 8.02 -16.64
C HIS A 374 9.53 6.95 -15.97
N GLU A 375 8.20 7.08 -16.07
CA GLU A 375 7.27 6.09 -15.51
C GLU A 375 7.36 4.72 -16.21
N GLN A 376 7.74 4.69 -17.48
CA GLN A 376 7.90 3.45 -18.26
C GLN A 376 9.02 2.55 -17.72
N SER A 377 9.86 3.09 -16.84
CA SER A 377 10.99 2.38 -16.25
C SER A 377 10.62 1.47 -15.08
N TRP A 378 9.36 1.47 -14.61
CA TRP A 378 8.91 0.59 -13.52
C TRP A 378 9.04 -0.89 -13.85
N ASP A 379 8.75 -1.28 -15.10
CA ASP A 379 8.93 -2.68 -15.54
C ASP A 379 10.40 -3.08 -15.47
N LYS A 380 11.30 -2.18 -15.88
CA LYS A 380 12.74 -2.44 -15.83
C LYS A 380 13.28 -2.52 -14.41
N LEU A 381 12.78 -1.68 -13.51
CA LEU A 381 13.11 -1.76 -12.09
C LEU A 381 12.62 -3.07 -11.48
N GLY A 382 11.40 -3.51 -11.84
CA GLY A 382 10.85 -4.79 -11.43
C GLY A 382 11.68 -5.99 -11.91
N GLU A 383 12.12 -5.98 -13.17
CA GLU A 383 13.05 -6.99 -13.72
C GLU A 383 14.39 -7.01 -12.97
N TYR A 384 14.96 -5.83 -12.73
CA TYR A 384 16.23 -5.68 -12.02
C TYR A 384 16.13 -6.22 -10.59
N LEU A 385 15.12 -5.81 -9.83
CA LEU A 385 14.93 -6.29 -8.46
C LEU A 385 14.61 -7.78 -8.43
N SER A 386 13.90 -8.31 -9.42
CA SER A 386 13.70 -9.77 -9.56
C SER A 386 15.04 -10.52 -9.69
N GLN A 387 16.01 -9.99 -10.45
CA GLN A 387 17.35 -10.59 -10.57
C GLN A 387 18.13 -10.52 -9.25
N VAL A 388 18.09 -9.38 -8.56
CA VAL A 388 18.71 -9.19 -7.24
C VAL A 388 18.15 -10.21 -6.24
N ILE A 389 16.83 -10.35 -6.18
CA ILE A 389 16.13 -11.27 -5.26
C ILE A 389 16.43 -12.73 -5.60
N ALA A 390 16.48 -13.09 -6.89
CA ALA A 390 16.77 -14.46 -7.34
C ALA A 390 18.22 -14.89 -7.04
N ALA A 391 19.16 -13.95 -6.99
CA ALA A 391 20.56 -14.22 -6.65
C ALA A 391 20.78 -14.46 -5.13
N ILE A 392 19.78 -14.15 -4.29
CA ILE A 392 19.82 -14.41 -2.85
C ILE A 392 19.12 -15.75 -2.58
N PRO A 393 19.82 -16.71 -1.92
CA PRO A 393 19.28 -18.04 -1.58
C PRO A 393 17.95 -18.00 -0.82
#